data_AF-A0A2V7VW92-F1
#
_entry.id   AF-A0A2V7VW92-F1
#
_cell.length_a   1.000
_cell.length_b   1.000
_cell.length_c   1.000
_cell.angle_alpha   90.00
_cell.angle_beta   90.00
_cell.angle_gamma   90.00
#
_symmetry.space_group_name_H-M   'P 1'
#
loop_
_entity.id
_entity.type
_entity.pdbx_description
1 polymer ?
#
loop_
_entity_poly.entity_id
_entity_poly.type
_entity_poly.pdbx_seq_one_letter_code
_entity_poly.pdbx_strand_id
1 'polypeptide(L)'
;MRSSPSKPARAEAPRREVYNPQENAMRDSKAIAALHALPTAGLLTDPTPVEELTGLRAALGGGPRLLVKRDDAIPFAFGGNKVRKLDVVAAQAYDEGADTLLTVGGVQSNHARATAAAAARLGLRCVLVLSGSPPERPRGNAFLDTLLGAEIAYVSSREERAPAMRAAADRLRAEGRRPFEIPLGASTPLGAMAYARAVAELDPSNAPDAIVHSTSSGGTQSGLIAGCALLGLSTRVVGISADDPAARLKPVIADLLSGIDATLGSGGRVAAAARDAEVDDSFVGEGYGIPSPASREALEVAARCDALFLDPTYTAKAMAGLIAYVRAGRFRADQTVLFWHTGGQVALFV
;
A
#
# COMPACT_ATOMS: atom_id res chain seq x y z
N MET A 1 -17.05 -45.48 53.30
CA MET A 1 -16.38 -45.19 52.02
C MET A 1 -16.51 -43.70 51.74
N ARG A 2 -15.45 -42.90 51.93
CA ARG A 2 -15.42 -41.47 51.61
C ARG A 2 -14.54 -41.31 50.37
N SER A 3 -15.09 -40.84 49.27
CA SER A 3 -14.38 -40.58 48.01
C SER A 3 -13.54 -39.30 48.14
N SER A 4 -12.25 -39.41 47.83
CA SER A 4 -11.36 -38.24 47.69
C SER A 4 -11.57 -37.60 46.30
N PRO A 5 -11.65 -36.27 46.19
CA PRO A 5 -11.69 -35.61 44.89
C PRO A 5 -10.28 -35.53 44.28
N SER A 6 -10.18 -35.95 43.03
CA SER A 6 -8.99 -35.88 42.18
C SER A 6 -8.57 -34.42 41.94
N LYS A 7 -7.28 -34.12 42.16
CA LYS A 7 -6.67 -32.82 41.79
C LYS A 7 -6.72 -32.61 40.27
N PRO A 8 -7.00 -31.40 39.77
CA PRO A 8 -6.94 -31.10 38.35
C PRO A 8 -5.48 -31.07 37.86
N ALA A 9 -5.26 -31.61 36.65
CA ALA A 9 -3.98 -31.58 35.96
C ALA A 9 -3.53 -30.13 35.72
N ARG A 10 -2.26 -29.83 36.06
CA ARG A 10 -1.63 -28.55 35.70
C ARG A 10 -1.57 -28.45 34.18
N ALA A 11 -2.21 -27.42 33.63
CA ALA A 11 -2.00 -27.03 32.24
C ALA A 11 -0.51 -26.67 32.06
N GLU A 12 0.17 -27.34 31.14
CA GLU A 12 1.54 -26.99 30.76
C GLU A 12 1.53 -25.58 30.18
N ALA A 13 2.37 -24.71 30.73
CA ALA A 13 2.60 -23.39 30.17
C ALA A 13 3.10 -23.53 28.72
N PRO A 14 2.70 -22.64 27.78
CA PRO A 14 3.20 -22.69 26.42
C PRO A 14 4.72 -22.64 26.43
N ARG A 15 5.37 -23.66 25.85
CA ARG A 15 6.82 -23.72 25.69
C ARG A 15 7.24 -22.47 24.92
N ARG A 16 8.03 -21.60 25.55
CA ARG A 16 8.72 -20.51 24.84
C ARG A 16 9.57 -21.17 23.76
N GLU A 17 9.32 -20.86 22.49
CA GLU A 17 10.20 -21.26 21.40
C GLU A 17 11.62 -20.81 21.74
N VAL A 18 12.55 -21.77 21.78
CA VAL A 18 13.96 -21.50 22.01
C VAL A 18 14.50 -20.81 20.76
N TYR A 19 15.02 -19.59 20.91
CA TYR A 19 15.59 -18.82 19.81
C TYR A 19 16.79 -19.58 19.20
N ASN A 20 16.65 -20.05 17.96
CA ASN A 20 17.71 -20.70 17.19
C ASN A 20 18.13 -19.83 15.99
N PRO A 21 19.31 -19.19 16.03
CA PRO A 21 19.76 -18.29 14.97
C PRO A 21 19.88 -18.93 13.58
N GLN A 22 20.31 -20.19 13.49
CA GLN A 22 20.54 -20.86 12.20
C GLN A 22 19.23 -21.26 11.51
N GLU A 23 18.28 -21.77 12.29
CA GLU A 23 16.95 -22.11 11.77
C GLU A 23 16.18 -20.87 11.33
N ASN A 24 16.31 -19.76 12.06
CA ASN A 24 15.71 -18.48 11.68
C ASN A 24 16.31 -17.92 10.40
N ALA A 25 17.64 -17.92 10.25
CA ALA A 25 18.29 -17.47 9.01
C ALA A 25 17.86 -18.30 7.78
N MET A 26 17.70 -19.61 7.94
CA MET A 26 17.21 -20.48 6.86
C MET A 26 15.73 -20.20 6.53
N ARG A 27 14.89 -19.94 7.54
CA ARG A 27 13.48 -19.55 7.33
C ARG A 27 13.38 -18.22 6.58
N ASP A 28 14.17 -17.23 6.98
CA ASP A 28 14.19 -15.92 6.33
C ASP A 28 14.64 -16.02 4.87
N SER A 29 15.67 -16.84 4.59
CA SER A 29 16.11 -17.11 3.22
C SER A 29 15.01 -17.75 2.36
N LYS A 30 14.24 -18.69 2.92
CA LYS A 30 13.09 -19.29 2.22
C LYS A 30 11.96 -18.29 1.99
N ALA A 31 11.65 -17.46 2.98
CA ALA A 31 10.62 -16.42 2.88
C ALA A 31 10.98 -15.39 1.80
N ILE A 32 12.24 -14.94 1.75
CA ILE A 32 12.75 -14.05 0.70
C ILE A 32 12.69 -14.72 -0.67
N ALA A 33 13.09 -15.99 -0.79
CA ALA A 33 12.98 -16.72 -2.06
C ALA A 33 11.52 -16.84 -2.54
N ALA A 34 10.59 -17.16 -1.63
CA ALA A 34 9.16 -17.21 -1.93
C ALA A 34 8.61 -15.85 -2.38
N LEU A 35 9.05 -14.76 -1.75
CA LEU A 35 8.70 -13.39 -2.11
C LEU A 35 9.16 -13.02 -3.53
N HIS A 36 10.38 -13.42 -3.91
CA HIS A 36 10.90 -13.21 -5.27
C HIS A 36 10.24 -14.11 -6.32
N ALA A 37 9.75 -15.28 -5.92
CA ALA A 37 9.06 -16.23 -6.79
C ALA A 37 7.58 -15.90 -7.02
N LEU A 38 7.04 -14.81 -6.44
CA LEU A 38 5.65 -14.42 -6.65
C LEU A 38 5.36 -14.19 -8.13
N PRO A 39 4.29 -14.79 -8.68
CA PRO A 39 3.91 -14.59 -10.06
C PRO A 39 3.57 -13.11 -10.32
N THR A 40 3.85 -12.65 -11.54
CA THR A 40 3.64 -11.27 -11.97
C THR A 40 2.89 -11.22 -13.29
N ALA A 41 1.97 -10.26 -13.42
CA ALA A 41 1.22 -10.00 -14.65
C ALA A 41 2.04 -9.18 -15.66
N GLY A 42 3.28 -8.80 -15.33
CA GLY A 42 4.16 -8.03 -16.20
C GLY A 42 3.72 -6.57 -16.33
N LEU A 43 3.09 -6.03 -15.29
CA LEU A 43 2.66 -4.62 -15.24
C LEU A 43 3.81 -3.70 -14.84
N LEU A 44 4.84 -4.25 -14.21
CA LEU A 44 6.09 -3.57 -13.85
C LEU A 44 7.26 -4.37 -14.44
N THR A 45 8.17 -3.68 -15.12
CA THR A 45 9.33 -4.31 -15.78
C THR A 45 10.64 -4.08 -15.05
N ASP A 46 10.78 -2.93 -14.38
CA ASP A 46 12.04 -2.48 -13.81
C ASP A 46 11.85 -1.88 -12.41
N PRO A 47 12.88 -1.93 -11.53
CA PRO A 47 12.90 -1.16 -10.30
C PRO A 47 12.68 0.33 -10.56
N THR A 48 11.86 0.99 -9.75
CA THR A 48 11.61 2.43 -9.92
C THR A 48 12.80 3.27 -9.45
N PRO A 49 13.07 4.45 -10.04
CA PRO A 49 14.25 5.21 -9.68
C PRO A 49 14.20 5.75 -8.24
N VAL A 50 15.39 5.96 -7.67
CA VAL A 50 15.61 6.70 -6.43
C VAL A 50 16.37 7.97 -6.77
N GLU A 51 15.82 9.12 -6.40
CA GLU A 51 16.38 10.44 -6.71
C GLU A 51 16.58 11.23 -5.41
N GLU A 52 17.52 12.18 -5.40
CA GLU A 52 17.75 13.04 -4.25
C GLU A 52 16.97 14.35 -4.37
N LEU A 53 16.19 14.71 -3.33
CA LEU A 53 15.38 15.92 -3.26
C LEU A 53 16.22 17.10 -2.73
N THR A 54 17.24 17.48 -3.51
CA THR A 54 18.18 18.54 -3.13
C THR A 54 17.51 19.91 -3.01
N GLY A 55 16.54 20.21 -3.88
CA GLY A 55 15.81 21.46 -3.88
C GLY A 55 14.95 21.61 -2.63
N LEU A 56 14.17 20.58 -2.30
CA LEU A 56 13.33 20.54 -1.10
C LEU A 56 14.19 20.69 0.16
N ARG A 57 15.30 19.94 0.26
CA ARG A 57 16.22 20.04 1.41
C ARG A 57 16.75 21.47 1.57
N ALA A 58 17.15 22.13 0.49
CA ALA A 58 17.61 23.51 0.53
C ALA A 58 16.47 24.47 0.94
N ALA A 59 15.26 24.30 0.40
CA ALA A 59 14.09 25.12 0.74
C ALA A 59 13.66 24.98 2.21
N LEU A 60 13.98 23.87 2.85
CA LEU A 60 13.74 23.64 4.29
C LEU A 60 14.87 24.18 5.18
N GLY A 61 15.92 24.77 4.61
CA GLY A 61 17.07 25.28 5.36
C GLY A 61 18.08 24.21 5.77
N GLY A 62 18.05 23.04 5.14
CA GLY A 62 18.94 21.90 5.44
C GLY A 62 18.19 20.72 6.08
N GLY A 63 18.85 20.03 7.00
CA GLY A 63 18.33 18.83 7.65
C GLY A 63 18.89 17.52 7.06
N PRO A 64 18.18 16.38 7.23
CA PRO A 64 18.64 15.07 6.76
C PRO A 64 18.81 15.06 5.25
N ARG A 65 19.50 14.04 4.74
CA ARG A 65 19.46 13.72 3.31
C ARG A 65 18.04 13.26 2.94
N LEU A 66 17.46 13.86 1.89
CA LEU A 66 16.10 13.54 1.44
C LEU A 66 16.16 12.84 0.09
N LEU A 67 15.59 11.65 0.02
CA LEU A 67 15.47 10.85 -1.21
C LEU A 67 13.99 10.68 -1.58
N VAL A 68 13.71 10.33 -2.84
CA VAL A 68 12.40 9.90 -3.31
C VAL A 68 12.48 8.60 -4.10
N LYS A 69 11.63 7.63 -3.78
CA LYS A 69 11.40 6.42 -4.60
C LYS A 69 10.19 6.65 -5.50
N ARG A 70 10.40 6.58 -6.82
CA ARG A 70 9.48 7.11 -7.84
C ARG A 70 8.46 6.08 -8.35
N ASP A 71 7.62 5.54 -7.47
CA ASP A 71 6.52 4.68 -7.91
C ASP A 71 5.43 5.44 -8.71
N ASP A 72 5.40 6.76 -8.63
CA ASP A 72 4.62 7.64 -9.51
C ASP A 72 5.08 7.54 -10.98
N ALA A 73 6.35 7.22 -11.21
CA ALA A 73 6.98 7.15 -12.53
C ALA A 73 6.93 5.74 -13.17
N ILE A 74 6.14 4.82 -12.61
CA ILE A 74 5.86 3.53 -13.25
C ILE A 74 5.15 3.80 -14.60
N PRO A 75 5.68 3.34 -15.76
CA PRO A 75 5.12 3.68 -17.07
C PRO A 75 3.69 3.17 -17.29
N PHE A 76 3.34 2.05 -16.64
CA PHE A 76 2.04 1.41 -16.83
C PHE A 76 0.89 2.27 -16.30
N ALA A 77 0.03 2.72 -17.21
CA ALA A 77 -1.26 3.37 -16.92
C ALA A 77 -1.18 4.54 -15.91
N PHE A 78 -0.19 5.43 -16.04
CA PHE A 78 0.11 6.54 -15.10
C PHE A 78 0.57 6.10 -13.70
N GLY A 79 1.05 4.86 -13.59
CA GLY A 79 1.82 4.38 -12.45
C GLY A 79 1.12 4.43 -11.10
N GLY A 80 1.93 4.56 -10.06
CA GLY A 80 1.51 4.62 -8.67
C GLY A 80 1.50 3.26 -7.98
N ASN A 81 1.31 3.30 -6.66
CA ASN A 81 1.50 2.14 -5.79
C ASN A 81 0.61 0.95 -6.10
N LYS A 82 -0.57 1.19 -6.69
CA LYS A 82 -1.55 0.13 -6.99
C LYS A 82 -1.04 -0.78 -8.10
N VAL A 83 -0.20 -0.29 -9.01
CA VAL A 83 0.38 -1.11 -10.08
C VAL A 83 1.20 -2.25 -9.50
N ARG A 84 2.06 -2.00 -8.49
CA ARG A 84 2.84 -3.05 -7.82
C ARG A 84 1.96 -4.15 -7.24
N LYS A 85 0.90 -3.77 -6.52
CA LYS A 85 0.00 -4.74 -5.88
C LYS A 85 -0.81 -5.53 -6.91
N LEU A 86 -1.28 -4.85 -7.96
CA LEU A 86 -2.04 -5.48 -9.03
C LEU A 86 -1.17 -6.37 -9.91
N ASP A 87 0.13 -6.10 -10.01
CA ASP A 87 1.06 -6.96 -10.74
C ASP A 87 1.04 -8.39 -10.18
N VAL A 88 0.92 -8.57 -8.87
CA VAL A 88 0.81 -9.90 -8.24
C VAL A 88 -0.63 -10.38 -8.11
N VAL A 89 -1.59 -9.50 -7.76
CA VAL A 89 -2.99 -9.90 -7.57
C VAL A 89 -3.68 -10.22 -8.89
N ALA A 90 -3.40 -9.48 -9.97
CA ALA A 90 -3.97 -9.77 -11.28
C ALA A 90 -3.33 -11.02 -11.91
N ALA A 91 -2.07 -11.33 -11.57
CA ALA A 91 -1.44 -12.60 -11.96
C ALA A 91 -2.19 -13.78 -11.34
N GLN A 92 -2.45 -13.73 -10.02
CA GLN A 92 -3.27 -14.74 -9.34
C GLN A 92 -4.64 -14.88 -10.01
N ALA A 93 -5.33 -13.77 -10.26
CA ALA A 93 -6.65 -13.79 -10.89
C ALA A 93 -6.61 -14.48 -12.27
N TYR A 94 -5.59 -14.17 -13.08
CA TYR A 94 -5.39 -14.76 -14.39
C TYR A 94 -5.11 -16.27 -14.30
N ASP A 95 -4.22 -16.69 -13.41
CA ASP A 95 -3.85 -18.10 -13.20
C ASP A 95 -5.02 -18.94 -12.67
N GLU A 96 -5.90 -18.35 -11.85
CA GLU A 96 -7.16 -18.97 -11.40
C GLU A 96 -8.25 -18.98 -12.50
N GLY A 97 -7.94 -18.47 -13.68
CA GLY A 97 -8.83 -18.48 -14.85
C GLY A 97 -9.92 -17.42 -14.80
N ALA A 98 -9.78 -16.36 -14.00
CA ALA A 98 -10.75 -15.26 -13.98
C ALA A 98 -10.94 -14.68 -15.39
N ASP A 99 -12.17 -14.30 -15.71
CA ASP A 99 -12.50 -13.59 -16.96
C ASP A 99 -12.88 -12.12 -16.72
N THR A 100 -13.04 -11.74 -15.46
CA THR A 100 -13.49 -10.42 -15.03
C THR A 100 -12.77 -10.01 -13.74
N LEU A 101 -12.13 -8.84 -13.70
CA LEU A 101 -11.65 -8.22 -12.47
C LEU A 101 -12.73 -7.29 -11.91
N LEU A 102 -13.08 -7.47 -10.64
CA LEU A 102 -14.12 -6.70 -9.96
C LEU A 102 -13.52 -6.00 -8.74
N THR A 103 -13.69 -4.69 -8.63
CA THR A 103 -13.18 -3.95 -7.45
C THR A 103 -14.05 -2.75 -7.07
N VAL A 104 -13.65 -2.08 -5.99
CA VAL A 104 -14.35 -0.93 -5.40
C VAL A 104 -13.46 0.30 -5.29
N GLY A 105 -14.06 1.49 -5.26
CA GLY A 105 -13.34 2.75 -5.08
C GLY A 105 -14.25 3.97 -4.92
N GLY A 106 -13.64 5.16 -4.87
CA GLY A 106 -14.36 6.40 -5.19
C GLY A 106 -14.22 6.73 -6.68
N VAL A 107 -14.99 7.70 -7.17
CA VAL A 107 -14.96 8.15 -8.58
C VAL A 107 -13.55 8.49 -9.08
N GLN A 108 -12.67 9.02 -8.23
CA GLN A 108 -11.28 9.35 -8.58
C GLN A 108 -10.26 8.32 -8.07
N SER A 109 -10.66 7.07 -7.85
CA SER A 109 -9.80 6.04 -7.27
C SER A 109 -8.65 5.64 -8.18
N ASN A 110 -7.41 5.90 -7.72
CA ASN A 110 -6.20 5.37 -8.37
C ASN A 110 -6.20 3.83 -8.44
N HIS A 111 -6.85 3.17 -7.46
CA HIS A 111 -6.98 1.71 -7.42
C HIS A 111 -7.94 1.18 -8.49
N ALA A 112 -9.05 1.88 -8.72
CA ALA A 112 -10.01 1.52 -9.77
C ALA A 112 -9.36 1.62 -11.16
N ARG A 113 -8.71 2.76 -11.43
CA ARG A 113 -7.95 2.98 -12.67
C ARG A 113 -6.86 1.96 -12.92
N ALA A 114 -6.05 1.65 -11.92
CA ALA A 114 -5.01 0.64 -12.07
C ALA A 114 -5.61 -0.77 -12.29
N THR A 115 -6.74 -1.10 -11.66
CA THR A 115 -7.43 -2.39 -11.85
C THR A 115 -8.03 -2.52 -13.24
N ALA A 116 -8.70 -1.47 -13.73
CA ALA A 116 -9.22 -1.42 -15.10
C ALA A 116 -8.09 -1.54 -16.14
N ALA A 117 -6.96 -0.89 -15.89
CA ALA A 117 -5.79 -1.00 -16.75
C ALA A 117 -5.20 -2.42 -16.77
N ALA A 118 -5.08 -3.06 -15.59
CA ALA A 118 -4.62 -4.45 -15.49
C ALA A 118 -5.56 -5.41 -16.25
N ALA A 119 -6.88 -5.24 -16.08
CA ALA A 119 -7.88 -6.02 -16.81
C ALA A 119 -7.72 -5.85 -18.34
N ALA A 120 -7.65 -4.61 -18.82
CA ALA A 120 -7.46 -4.32 -20.24
C ALA A 120 -6.17 -4.94 -20.80
N ARG A 121 -5.06 -4.85 -20.06
CA ARG A 121 -3.76 -5.44 -20.45
C ARG A 121 -3.79 -6.97 -20.56
N LEU A 122 -4.56 -7.61 -19.70
CA LEU A 122 -4.71 -9.07 -19.63
C LEU A 122 -5.86 -9.61 -20.51
N GLY A 123 -6.61 -8.73 -21.19
CA GLY A 123 -7.77 -9.11 -21.99
C GLY A 123 -8.98 -9.57 -21.15
N LEU A 124 -9.05 -9.15 -19.89
CA LEU A 124 -10.14 -9.44 -18.96
C LEU A 124 -11.18 -8.32 -18.97
N ARG A 125 -12.43 -8.64 -18.63
CA ARG A 125 -13.44 -7.62 -18.33
C ARG A 125 -13.08 -6.90 -17.03
N CYS A 126 -13.55 -5.67 -16.87
CA CYS A 126 -13.45 -4.95 -15.59
C CYS A 126 -14.81 -4.43 -15.15
N VAL A 127 -15.16 -4.66 -13.88
CA VAL A 127 -16.32 -4.06 -13.23
C VAL A 127 -15.84 -3.24 -12.04
N LEU A 128 -16.27 -1.98 -11.96
CA LEU A 128 -15.91 -1.04 -10.91
C LEU A 128 -17.16 -0.63 -10.13
N VAL A 129 -17.14 -0.80 -8.81
CA VAL A 129 -18.18 -0.31 -7.91
C VAL A 129 -17.68 0.96 -7.22
N LEU A 130 -18.14 2.12 -7.68
CA LEU A 130 -17.63 3.43 -7.29
C LEU A 130 -18.64 4.20 -6.44
N SER A 131 -18.22 4.67 -5.26
CA SER A 131 -19.09 5.56 -4.47
C SER A 131 -19.07 6.99 -4.99
N GLY A 132 -20.24 7.62 -5.05
CA GLY A 132 -20.45 8.96 -5.58
C GLY A 132 -21.43 8.92 -6.75
N SER A 133 -21.58 10.06 -7.42
CA SER A 133 -22.46 10.16 -8.59
C SER A 133 -21.68 10.01 -9.90
N PRO A 134 -22.31 9.48 -10.96
CA PRO A 134 -21.75 9.53 -12.31
C PRO A 134 -21.41 10.98 -12.68
N PRO A 135 -20.16 11.29 -13.09
CA PRO A 135 -19.81 12.64 -13.49
C PRO A 135 -20.43 12.97 -14.86
N GLU A 136 -21.04 14.15 -14.99
CA GLU A 136 -21.55 14.64 -16.28
C GLU A 136 -20.43 14.75 -17.33
N ARG A 137 -19.24 15.19 -16.89
CA ARG A 137 -18.02 15.25 -17.69
C ARG A 137 -16.90 14.53 -16.96
N PRO A 138 -16.60 13.26 -17.32
CA PRO A 138 -15.56 12.51 -16.64
C PRO A 138 -14.19 13.17 -16.86
N ARG A 139 -13.42 13.28 -15.78
CA ARG A 139 -12.05 13.84 -15.74
C ARG A 139 -11.17 12.96 -14.87
N GLY A 140 -9.85 13.11 -14.99
CA GLY A 140 -8.89 12.34 -14.20
C GLY A 140 -9.11 10.83 -14.32
N ASN A 141 -9.12 10.12 -13.20
CA ASN A 141 -9.28 8.66 -13.18
C ASN A 141 -10.64 8.22 -13.76
N ALA A 142 -11.73 8.95 -13.52
CA ALA A 142 -13.05 8.60 -14.06
C ALA A 142 -13.10 8.59 -15.61
N PHE A 143 -12.34 9.50 -16.24
CA PHE A 143 -12.19 9.50 -17.70
C PHE A 143 -11.37 8.30 -18.17
N LEU A 144 -10.28 8.01 -17.47
CA LEU A 144 -9.44 6.85 -17.78
C LEU A 144 -10.20 5.53 -17.62
N ASP A 145 -11.01 5.37 -16.57
CA ASP A 145 -11.85 4.18 -16.35
C ASP A 145 -12.79 3.94 -17.53
N THR A 146 -13.36 5.01 -18.10
CA THR A 146 -14.20 4.95 -19.30
C THR A 146 -13.41 4.54 -20.54
N LEU A 147 -12.23 5.13 -20.76
CA LEU A 147 -11.35 4.79 -21.89
C LEU A 147 -10.83 3.34 -21.82
N LEU A 148 -10.63 2.83 -20.60
CA LEU A 148 -10.21 1.45 -20.35
C LEU A 148 -11.35 0.44 -20.54
N GLY A 149 -12.57 0.90 -20.83
CA GLY A 149 -13.73 0.05 -21.10
C GLY A 149 -14.31 -0.64 -19.86
N ALA A 150 -14.11 -0.05 -18.67
CA ALA A 150 -14.67 -0.60 -17.45
C ALA A 150 -16.20 -0.44 -17.39
N GLU A 151 -16.91 -1.46 -16.91
CA GLU A 151 -18.32 -1.36 -16.52
C GLU A 151 -18.41 -0.73 -15.13
N ILE A 152 -19.08 0.41 -15.00
CA ILE A 152 -19.10 1.18 -13.75
C ILE A 152 -20.49 1.16 -13.11
N ALA A 153 -20.56 0.66 -11.88
CA ALA A 153 -21.72 0.74 -11.01
C ALA A 153 -21.49 1.80 -9.93
N TYR A 154 -22.35 2.81 -9.89
CA TYR A 154 -22.28 3.88 -8.89
C TYR A 154 -23.15 3.54 -7.67
N VAL A 155 -22.61 3.78 -6.47
CA VAL A 155 -23.31 3.64 -5.19
C VAL A 155 -23.28 4.95 -4.41
N SER A 156 -24.24 5.16 -3.51
CA SER A 156 -24.41 6.48 -2.88
C SER A 156 -23.36 6.76 -1.80
N SER A 157 -22.83 5.70 -1.17
CA SER A 157 -21.99 5.79 0.02
C SER A 157 -20.80 4.81 -0.03
N ARG A 158 -19.84 4.97 0.91
CA ARG A 158 -18.69 4.05 1.00
C ARG A 158 -19.12 2.68 1.52
N GLU A 159 -20.11 2.67 2.39
CA GLU A 159 -20.68 1.54 3.10
C GLU A 159 -21.38 0.58 2.13
N GLU A 160 -21.99 1.12 1.06
CA GLU A 160 -22.66 0.35 0.01
C GLU A 160 -21.70 -0.37 -0.95
N ARG A 161 -20.41 0.00 -0.99
CA ARG A 161 -19.43 -0.58 -1.93
C ARG A 161 -19.31 -2.09 -1.78
N ALA A 162 -19.16 -2.59 -0.55
CA ALA A 162 -18.95 -4.02 -0.32
C ALA A 162 -20.20 -4.87 -0.60
N PRO A 163 -21.42 -4.49 -0.15
CA PRO A 163 -22.65 -5.15 -0.59
C PRO A 163 -22.85 -5.13 -2.11
N ALA A 164 -22.64 -4.00 -2.78
CA ALA A 164 -22.83 -3.89 -4.22
C ALA A 164 -21.79 -4.68 -5.02
N MET A 165 -20.54 -4.74 -4.55
CA MET A 165 -19.50 -5.59 -5.14
C MET A 165 -19.88 -7.08 -5.04
N ARG A 166 -20.36 -7.54 -3.88
CA ARG A 166 -20.87 -8.91 -3.74
C ARG A 166 -22.02 -9.21 -4.70
N ALA A 167 -23.01 -8.31 -4.78
CA ALA A 167 -24.13 -8.46 -5.70
C ALA A 167 -23.69 -8.51 -7.18
N ALA A 168 -22.71 -7.69 -7.57
CA ALA A 168 -22.13 -7.73 -8.91
C ALA A 168 -21.39 -9.04 -9.18
N ALA A 169 -20.64 -9.56 -8.21
CA ALA A 169 -19.96 -10.85 -8.33
C ALA A 169 -20.96 -12.00 -8.50
N ASP A 170 -22.02 -12.04 -7.69
CA ASP A 170 -23.06 -13.07 -7.75
C ASP A 170 -23.83 -13.04 -9.07
N ARG A 171 -24.15 -11.84 -9.57
CA ARG A 171 -24.74 -11.65 -10.90
C ARG A 171 -23.84 -12.23 -12.00
N LEU A 172 -22.56 -11.86 -12.00
CA LEU A 172 -21.59 -12.35 -12.99
C LEU A 172 -21.45 -13.88 -12.94
N ARG A 173 -21.39 -14.47 -11.75
CA ARG A 173 -21.36 -15.93 -11.58
C ARG A 173 -22.63 -16.59 -12.15
N ALA A 174 -23.80 -16.01 -11.92
CA ALA A 174 -25.07 -16.50 -12.48
C ALA A 174 -25.11 -16.40 -14.02
N GLU A 175 -24.39 -15.45 -14.62
CA GLU A 175 -24.20 -15.32 -16.07
C GLU A 175 -23.12 -16.28 -16.63
N GLY A 176 -22.57 -17.18 -15.81
CA GLY A 176 -21.52 -18.12 -16.20
C GLY A 176 -20.12 -17.51 -16.30
N ARG A 177 -19.91 -16.31 -15.74
CA ARG A 177 -18.61 -15.62 -15.68
C ARG A 177 -17.80 -16.06 -14.46
N ARG A 178 -16.51 -15.71 -14.46
CA ARG A 178 -15.57 -16.01 -13.38
C ARG A 178 -14.97 -14.70 -12.83
N PRO A 179 -15.73 -13.95 -12.02
CA PRO A 179 -15.24 -12.72 -11.43
C PRO A 179 -14.20 -12.98 -10.33
N PHE A 180 -13.10 -12.24 -10.38
CA PHE A 180 -12.12 -12.16 -9.30
C PHE A 180 -12.31 -10.85 -8.52
N GLU A 181 -12.64 -11.00 -7.24
CA GLU A 181 -12.95 -9.90 -6.34
C GLU A 181 -11.66 -9.33 -5.72
N ILE A 182 -11.31 -8.09 -6.09
CA ILE A 182 -10.14 -7.38 -5.56
C ILE A 182 -10.62 -6.35 -4.53
N PRO A 183 -10.27 -6.48 -3.24
CA PRO A 183 -10.69 -5.51 -2.23
C PRO A 183 -10.01 -4.15 -2.43
N LEU A 184 -10.55 -3.13 -1.75
CA LEU A 184 -10.08 -1.74 -1.87
C LEU A 184 -8.55 -1.62 -1.74
N GLY A 185 -7.93 -1.04 -2.76
CA GLY A 185 -6.49 -0.76 -2.77
C GLY A 185 -5.60 -2.00 -2.91
N ALA A 186 -6.18 -3.15 -3.28
CA ALA A 186 -5.53 -4.46 -3.28
C ALA A 186 -4.79 -4.72 -1.95
N SER A 187 -5.40 -4.26 -0.84
CA SER A 187 -4.85 -4.44 0.50
C SER A 187 -5.20 -5.82 1.03
N THR A 188 -4.56 -6.82 0.46
CA THR A 188 -4.51 -8.20 0.93
C THR A 188 -3.07 -8.53 1.32
N PRO A 189 -2.81 -9.64 2.04
CA PRO A 189 -1.45 -10.13 2.23
C PRO A 189 -0.68 -10.24 0.91
N LEU A 190 -1.26 -10.87 -0.12
CA LEU A 190 -0.63 -10.98 -1.44
C LEU A 190 -0.30 -9.62 -2.06
N GLY A 191 -1.26 -8.70 -2.11
CA GLY A 191 -1.02 -7.38 -2.68
C GLY A 191 0.03 -6.59 -1.89
N ALA A 192 0.06 -6.73 -0.57
CA ALA A 192 1.06 -6.10 0.28
C ALA A 192 2.47 -6.71 0.08
N MET A 193 2.58 -8.01 -0.20
CA MET A 193 3.88 -8.64 -0.50
C MET A 193 4.58 -8.00 -1.73
N ALA A 194 3.84 -7.44 -2.69
CA ALA A 194 4.48 -6.68 -3.78
C ALA A 194 5.34 -5.51 -3.28
N TYR A 195 4.96 -4.90 -2.16
CA TYR A 195 5.75 -3.85 -1.50
C TYR A 195 6.88 -4.41 -0.67
N ALA A 196 6.72 -5.58 -0.04
CA ALA A 196 7.84 -6.27 0.61
C ALA A 196 8.93 -6.59 -0.42
N ARG A 197 8.53 -7.06 -1.61
CA ARG A 197 9.44 -7.30 -2.74
C ARG A 197 10.10 -6.00 -3.22
N ALA A 198 9.36 -4.90 -3.25
CA ALA A 198 9.89 -3.60 -3.68
C ALA A 198 10.95 -3.03 -2.72
N VAL A 199 10.94 -3.37 -1.43
CA VAL A 199 12.00 -2.94 -0.50
C VAL A 199 13.36 -3.52 -0.91
N ALA A 200 13.39 -4.72 -1.51
CA ALA A 200 14.61 -5.34 -2.02
C ALA A 200 15.21 -4.60 -3.24
N GLU A 201 14.49 -3.63 -3.82
CA GLU A 201 15.02 -2.74 -4.86
C GLU A 201 15.91 -1.62 -4.27
N LEU A 202 15.87 -1.41 -2.95
CA LEU A 202 16.76 -0.48 -2.27
C LEU A 202 18.11 -1.15 -2.02
N ASP A 203 19.19 -0.39 -2.14
CA ASP A 203 20.52 -0.87 -1.77
C ASP A 203 20.58 -1.11 -0.25
N PRO A 204 20.73 -2.36 0.22
CA PRO A 204 20.73 -2.66 1.64
C PRO A 204 21.94 -2.06 2.37
N SER A 205 23.05 -1.79 1.66
CA SER A 205 24.23 -1.15 2.23
C SER A 205 24.03 0.35 2.49
N ASN A 206 23.03 0.94 1.83
CA ASN A 206 22.67 2.35 1.93
C ASN A 206 21.17 2.52 2.26
N ALA A 207 20.60 1.59 3.04
CA ALA A 207 19.21 1.64 3.42
C ALA A 207 18.88 2.94 4.19
N PRO A 208 17.74 3.60 3.91
CA PRO A 208 17.38 4.83 4.59
C PRO A 208 17.07 4.58 6.07
N ASP A 209 17.31 5.56 6.93
CA ASP A 209 16.90 5.53 8.33
C ASP A 209 15.38 5.49 8.47
N ALA A 210 14.67 6.17 7.56
CA ALA A 210 13.21 6.22 7.56
C ALA A 210 12.65 6.25 6.14
N ILE A 211 11.52 5.56 5.95
CA ILE A 211 10.65 5.67 4.79
C ILE A 211 9.39 6.41 5.21
N VAL A 212 9.07 7.52 4.54
CA VAL A 212 7.83 8.27 4.74
C VAL A 212 6.93 8.08 3.53
N HIS A 213 5.66 7.72 3.74
CA HIS A 213 4.71 7.53 2.64
C HIS A 213 3.27 7.82 3.08
N SER A 214 2.35 7.93 2.12
CA SER A 214 0.91 8.04 2.44
C SER A 214 0.31 6.67 2.75
N THR A 215 -0.45 6.58 3.84
CA THR A 215 -1.18 5.38 4.25
C THR A 215 -2.69 5.64 4.28
N SER A 216 -3.48 4.61 3.95
CA SER A 216 -4.95 4.63 3.99
C SER A 216 -5.43 3.19 4.08
N SER A 217 -5.52 2.44 2.97
CA SER A 217 -5.93 1.03 3.02
C SER A 217 -4.90 0.07 3.66
N GLY A 218 -3.81 0.54 4.26
CA GLY A 218 -2.81 -0.26 5.00
C GLY A 218 -1.80 -1.06 4.16
N GLY A 219 -2.21 -1.69 3.06
CA GLY A 219 -1.36 -2.70 2.39
C GLY A 219 -0.01 -2.23 1.82
N THR A 220 0.15 -0.93 1.49
CA THR A 220 1.47 -0.42 1.11
C THR A 220 2.40 -0.38 2.33
N GLN A 221 1.91 0.15 3.45
CA GLN A 221 2.66 0.23 4.69
C GLN A 221 3.03 -1.15 5.22
N SER A 222 2.08 -2.08 5.27
CA SER A 222 2.33 -3.46 5.70
C SER A 222 3.40 -4.13 4.85
N GLY A 223 3.38 -3.93 3.53
CA GLY A 223 4.41 -4.45 2.64
C GLY A 223 5.79 -3.85 2.91
N LEU A 224 5.88 -2.54 3.09
CA LEU A 224 7.15 -1.87 3.42
C LEU A 224 7.72 -2.38 4.75
N ILE A 225 6.89 -2.52 5.79
CA ILE A 225 7.29 -3.06 7.09
C ILE A 225 7.76 -4.52 6.94
N ALA A 226 7.00 -5.36 6.23
CA ALA A 226 7.36 -6.75 5.99
C ALA A 226 8.70 -6.88 5.24
N GLY A 227 8.91 -6.07 4.21
CA GLY A 227 10.16 -6.03 3.46
C GLY A 227 11.36 -5.66 4.33
N CYS A 228 11.23 -4.60 5.13
CA CYS A 228 12.29 -4.20 6.08
C CYS A 228 12.57 -5.31 7.10
N ALA A 229 11.51 -5.93 7.65
CA ALA A 229 11.65 -7.02 8.61
C ALA A 229 12.38 -8.22 8.02
N LEU A 230 11.99 -8.69 6.83
CA LEU A 230 12.59 -9.83 6.14
C LEU A 230 14.05 -9.59 5.76
N LEU A 231 14.36 -8.38 5.28
CA LEU A 231 15.71 -7.99 4.87
C LEU A 231 16.60 -7.57 6.05
N GLY A 232 16.05 -7.50 7.27
CA GLY A 232 16.79 -7.11 8.47
C GLY A 232 17.20 -5.64 8.50
N LEU A 233 16.44 -4.78 7.81
CA LEU A 233 16.70 -3.34 7.77
C LEU A 233 16.17 -2.69 9.06
N SER A 234 16.97 -1.80 9.67
CA SER A 234 16.55 -0.96 10.79
C SER A 234 15.73 0.27 10.36
N THR A 235 15.31 0.30 9.09
CA THR A 235 14.53 1.39 8.48
C THR A 235 13.16 1.51 9.15
N ARG A 236 12.86 2.71 9.68
CA ARG A 236 11.53 3.03 10.21
C ARG A 236 10.54 3.28 9.08
N VAL A 237 9.31 2.78 9.18
CA VAL A 237 8.26 3.03 8.17
C VAL A 237 7.17 3.92 8.77
N VAL A 238 7.16 5.18 8.35
CA VAL A 238 6.25 6.22 8.80
C VAL A 238 5.12 6.40 7.78
N GLY A 239 3.92 5.94 8.15
CA GLY A 239 2.71 6.16 7.36
C GLY A 239 2.00 7.44 7.77
N ILE A 240 1.88 8.40 6.85
CA ILE A 240 1.03 9.59 7.06
C ILE A 240 -0.37 9.29 6.53
N SER A 241 -1.37 9.30 7.41
CA SER A 241 -2.74 8.97 7.05
C SER A 241 -3.34 10.01 6.11
N ALA A 242 -4.00 9.54 5.06
CA ALA A 242 -4.79 10.39 4.17
C ALA A 242 -6.24 10.58 4.63
N ASP A 243 -6.75 9.68 5.48
CA ASP A 243 -8.13 9.64 5.95
C ASP A 243 -8.32 9.14 7.37
N ASP A 244 -8.02 7.86 7.61
CA ASP A 244 -8.46 7.16 8.80
C ASP A 244 -7.55 7.43 10.00
N PRO A 245 -8.11 7.45 11.22
CA PRO A 245 -7.31 7.57 12.43
C PRO A 245 -6.30 6.42 12.58
N ALA A 246 -5.16 6.71 13.20
CA ALA A 246 -4.11 5.74 13.49
C ALA A 246 -4.64 4.53 14.28
N ALA A 247 -5.58 4.76 15.20
CA ALA A 247 -6.23 3.70 16.00
C ALA A 247 -7.02 2.69 15.13
N ARG A 248 -7.51 3.11 13.96
CA ARG A 248 -8.18 2.23 12.99
C ARG A 248 -7.17 1.54 12.06
N LEU A 249 -6.13 2.25 11.65
CA LEU A 249 -5.16 1.75 10.68
C LEU A 249 -4.17 0.75 11.26
N LYS A 250 -3.72 0.93 12.50
CA LYS A 250 -2.74 0.03 13.13
C LYS A 250 -3.22 -1.44 13.22
N PRO A 251 -4.46 -1.74 13.64
CA PRO A 251 -4.99 -3.10 13.58
C PRO A 251 -5.00 -3.69 12.16
N VAL A 252 -5.44 -2.90 11.17
CA VAL A 252 -5.45 -3.34 9.75
C VAL A 252 -4.04 -3.69 9.28
N ILE A 253 -3.04 -2.88 9.64
CA ILE A 253 -1.64 -3.13 9.30
C ILE A 253 -1.14 -4.43 9.96
N ALA A 254 -1.48 -4.65 11.23
CA ALA A 254 -1.11 -5.85 11.97
C ALA A 254 -1.73 -7.14 11.40
N ASP A 255 -3.00 -7.08 10.99
CA ASP A 255 -3.68 -8.21 10.34
C ASP A 255 -3.04 -8.57 9.00
N LEU A 256 -2.71 -7.56 8.19
CA LEU A 256 -2.02 -7.74 6.92
C LEU A 256 -0.62 -8.33 7.12
N LEU A 257 0.15 -7.85 8.11
CA LEU A 257 1.46 -8.41 8.45
C LEU A 257 1.37 -9.86 8.91
N SER A 258 0.35 -10.20 9.71
CA SER A 258 0.10 -11.58 10.15
C SER A 258 -0.23 -12.50 8.97
N GLY A 259 -1.03 -12.01 8.02
CA GLY A 259 -1.32 -12.75 6.78
C GLY A 259 -0.09 -12.93 5.88
N ILE A 260 0.78 -11.92 5.78
CA ILE A 260 2.06 -12.04 5.04
C ILE A 260 2.95 -13.09 5.73
N ASP A 261 3.08 -13.03 7.05
CA ASP A 261 3.89 -13.97 7.83
C ASP A 261 3.44 -15.42 7.62
N ALA A 262 2.12 -15.65 7.69
CA ALA A 262 1.53 -16.96 7.43
C ALA A 262 1.75 -17.44 5.99
N THR A 263 1.68 -16.53 5.00
CA THR A 263 1.88 -16.86 3.59
C THR A 263 3.34 -17.22 3.28
N LEU A 264 4.29 -16.48 3.85
CA LEU A 264 5.72 -16.68 3.60
C LEU A 264 6.37 -17.72 4.52
N GLY A 265 5.72 -18.06 5.64
CA GLY A 265 6.28 -18.95 6.66
C GLY A 265 7.47 -18.33 7.39
N SER A 266 7.46 -17.03 7.66
CA SER A 266 8.57 -16.28 8.28
C SER A 266 8.69 -16.44 9.80
N GLY A 267 8.01 -17.43 10.40
CA GLY A 267 8.17 -17.80 11.80
C GLY A 267 7.84 -16.69 12.80
N GLY A 268 6.84 -15.85 12.49
CA GLY A 268 6.40 -14.76 13.35
C GLY A 268 7.21 -13.46 13.22
N ARG A 269 8.31 -13.44 12.46
CA ARG A 269 9.18 -12.25 12.30
C ARG A 269 8.44 -11.07 11.68
N VAL A 270 7.65 -11.31 10.62
CA VAL A 270 6.89 -10.26 9.94
C VAL A 270 5.72 -9.81 10.78
N ALA A 271 5.01 -10.74 11.43
CA ALA A 271 3.91 -10.41 12.34
C ALA A 271 4.39 -9.56 13.54
N ALA A 272 5.54 -9.89 14.10
CA ALA A 272 6.13 -9.17 15.22
C ALA A 272 6.50 -7.70 14.89
N ALA A 273 6.81 -7.40 13.63
CA ALA A 273 7.14 -6.05 13.16
C ALA A 273 5.94 -5.08 13.20
N ALA A 274 4.71 -5.58 13.42
CA ALA A 274 3.54 -4.73 13.61
C ALA A 274 3.68 -3.76 14.80
N ARG A 275 4.51 -4.09 15.79
CA ARG A 275 4.79 -3.21 16.95
C ARG A 275 5.50 -1.92 16.55
N ASP A 276 6.23 -1.95 15.44
CA ASP A 276 7.02 -0.83 14.93
C ASP A 276 6.22 0.00 13.90
N ALA A 277 4.91 -0.28 13.72
CA ALA A 277 4.06 0.45 12.80
C ALA A 277 3.78 1.88 13.30
N GLU A 278 4.38 2.85 12.62
CA GLU A 278 4.16 4.28 12.85
C GLU A 278 3.07 4.81 11.92
N VAL A 279 1.99 5.35 12.50
CA VAL A 279 0.91 6.01 11.75
C VAL A 279 0.68 7.38 12.37
N ASP A 280 0.79 8.42 11.57
CA ASP A 280 0.48 9.81 11.94
C ASP A 280 -0.75 10.28 11.16
N ASP A 281 -1.83 10.55 11.89
CA ASP A 281 -3.11 11.04 11.36
C ASP A 281 -3.31 12.55 11.55
N SER A 282 -2.30 13.28 12.03
CA SER A 282 -2.40 14.74 12.26
C SER A 282 -2.43 15.57 10.97
N PHE A 283 -2.07 15.00 9.82
CA PHE A 283 -2.03 15.69 8.52
C PHE A 283 -3.28 15.43 7.65
N VAL A 284 -4.31 14.75 8.19
CA VAL A 284 -5.55 14.46 7.46
C VAL A 284 -6.30 15.74 7.08
N GLY A 285 -6.28 16.79 7.93
CA GLY A 285 -7.03 18.02 7.71
C GLY A 285 -8.54 17.81 7.85
N GLU A 286 -9.34 18.43 6.97
CA GLU A 286 -10.81 18.34 7.00
C GLU A 286 -11.37 16.98 6.52
N GLY A 287 -10.50 16.06 6.09
CA GLY A 287 -10.88 14.70 5.73
C GLY A 287 -10.32 14.23 4.40
N TYR A 288 -10.76 13.06 3.98
CA TYR A 288 -10.32 12.41 2.75
C TYR A 288 -10.64 13.24 1.50
N GLY A 289 -9.66 13.43 0.63
CA GLY A 289 -9.83 14.16 -0.64
C GLY A 289 -9.92 15.68 -0.49
N ILE A 290 -9.85 16.21 0.75
CA ILE A 290 -9.90 17.64 1.02
C ILE A 290 -8.47 18.13 1.33
N PRO A 291 -7.89 19.04 0.51
CA PRO A 291 -6.55 19.56 0.75
C PRO A 291 -6.51 20.53 1.94
N SER A 292 -5.60 20.30 2.89
CA SER A 292 -5.27 21.22 3.98
C SER A 292 -4.24 22.29 3.54
N PRO A 293 -4.10 23.42 4.27
CA PRO A 293 -3.05 24.41 3.99
C PRO A 293 -1.64 23.80 3.92
N ALA A 294 -1.31 22.89 4.84
CA ALA A 294 -0.02 22.20 4.85
C ALA A 294 0.17 21.30 3.62
N SER A 295 -0.89 20.60 3.16
CA SER A 295 -0.81 19.79 1.94
C SER A 295 -0.66 20.65 0.68
N ARG A 296 -1.28 21.84 0.64
CA ARG A 296 -1.12 22.78 -0.48
C ARG A 296 0.31 23.33 -0.54
N GLU A 297 0.86 23.73 0.60
CA GLU A 297 2.27 24.12 0.72
C GLU A 297 3.19 23.01 0.21
N ALA A 298 2.99 21.77 0.68
CA ALA A 298 3.80 20.63 0.29
C ALA A 298 3.76 20.37 -1.22
N LEU A 299 2.58 20.49 -1.84
CA LEU A 299 2.40 20.36 -3.29
C LEU A 299 3.18 21.45 -4.04
N GLU A 300 3.07 22.70 -3.61
CA GLU A 300 3.77 23.82 -4.25
C GLU A 300 5.29 23.73 -4.11
N VAL A 301 5.79 23.44 -2.90
CA VAL A 301 7.23 23.35 -2.64
C VAL A 301 7.84 22.18 -3.41
N ALA A 302 7.23 20.99 -3.37
CA ALA A 302 7.73 19.83 -4.10
C ALA A 302 7.79 20.09 -5.63
N ALA A 303 6.76 20.75 -6.18
CA ALA A 303 6.73 21.10 -7.59
C ALA A 303 7.77 22.16 -7.96
N ARG A 304 7.93 23.21 -7.15
CA ARG A 304 8.86 24.33 -7.43
C ARG A 304 10.32 23.96 -7.20
N CYS A 305 10.61 23.07 -6.25
CA CYS A 305 11.97 22.77 -5.84
C CYS A 305 12.59 21.58 -6.59
N ASP A 306 11.80 20.54 -6.90
CA ASP A 306 12.32 19.30 -7.49
C ASP A 306 11.46 18.80 -8.67
N ALA A 307 10.56 19.62 -9.20
CA ALA A 307 9.62 19.24 -10.26
C ALA A 307 8.79 17.99 -9.94
N LEU A 308 8.50 17.77 -8.65
CA LEU A 308 7.79 16.60 -8.16
C LEU A 308 6.31 16.89 -8.00
N PHE A 309 5.47 16.28 -8.85
CA PHE A 309 4.03 16.47 -8.83
C PHE A 309 3.33 15.49 -7.87
N LEU A 310 2.87 16.02 -6.74
CA LEU A 310 2.09 15.29 -5.76
C LEU A 310 0.60 15.39 -6.06
N ASP A 311 -0.18 14.42 -5.58
CA ASP A 311 -1.63 14.47 -5.61
C ASP A 311 -2.21 15.12 -4.33
N PRO A 312 -3.34 15.83 -4.43
CA PRO A 312 -3.92 16.56 -3.31
C PRO A 312 -4.53 15.66 -2.22
N THR A 313 -4.78 14.38 -2.50
CA THR A 313 -5.47 13.48 -1.56
C THR A 313 -4.50 12.72 -0.67
N TYR A 314 -3.40 12.19 -1.23
CA TYR A 314 -2.51 11.26 -0.54
C TYR A 314 -1.10 11.82 -0.34
N THR A 315 -0.37 12.00 -1.44
CA THR A 315 1.07 12.24 -1.43
C THR A 315 1.41 13.66 -0.98
N ALA A 316 0.55 14.65 -1.24
CA ALA A 316 0.70 16.00 -0.69
C ALA A 316 0.57 16.01 0.85
N LYS A 317 -0.35 15.22 1.43
CA LYS A 317 -0.48 15.11 2.89
C LYS A 317 0.73 14.39 3.51
N ALA A 318 1.23 13.35 2.85
CA ALA A 318 2.43 12.65 3.31
C ALA A 318 3.69 13.52 3.21
N MET A 319 3.84 14.30 2.14
CA MET A 319 4.92 15.27 2.00
C MET A 319 4.80 16.39 3.04
N ALA A 320 3.59 16.84 3.36
CA ALA A 320 3.38 17.80 4.45
C ALA A 320 3.86 17.25 5.81
N GLY A 321 3.59 15.96 6.07
CA GLY A 321 4.13 15.26 7.23
C GLY A 321 5.65 15.22 7.26
N LEU A 322 6.29 14.85 6.14
CA LEU A 322 7.75 14.86 6.00
C LEU A 322 8.34 16.25 6.25
N ILE A 323 7.80 17.29 5.60
CA ILE A 323 8.24 18.68 5.75
C ILE A 323 8.13 19.12 7.21
N ALA A 324 7.00 18.84 7.86
CA ALA A 324 6.81 19.19 9.27
C ALA A 324 7.80 18.46 10.18
N TYR A 325 8.10 17.19 9.91
CA TYR A 325 9.06 16.42 10.69
C TYR A 325 10.48 16.95 10.55
N VAL A 326 10.89 17.34 9.34
CA VAL A 326 12.19 17.97 9.10
C VAL A 326 12.28 19.32 9.83
N ARG A 327 11.26 20.18 9.70
CA ARG A 327 11.21 21.49 10.38
C ARG A 327 11.24 21.36 11.91
N ALA A 328 10.61 20.32 12.45
CA ALA A 328 10.60 20.02 13.88
C ALA A 328 11.87 19.30 14.37
N GLY A 329 12.85 19.03 13.51
CA GLY A 329 14.08 18.33 13.88
C GLY A 329 13.86 16.88 14.31
N ARG A 330 12.77 16.22 13.86
CA ARG A 330 12.48 14.81 14.18
C ARG A 330 13.45 13.83 13.50
N PHE A 331 14.13 14.27 12.46
CA PHE A 331 15.22 13.55 11.80
C PHE A 331 16.52 14.32 12.01
N ARG A 332 17.59 13.60 12.37
CA ARG A 332 18.91 14.20 12.56
C ARG A 332 19.56 14.50 11.21
N ALA A 333 20.50 15.44 11.18
CA ALA A 333 21.16 15.87 9.93
C ALA A 333 22.02 14.78 9.26
N ASP A 334 22.51 13.80 10.03
CA ASP A 334 23.28 12.64 9.56
C ASP A 334 22.40 11.53 8.96
N GLN A 335 21.07 11.63 9.09
CA GLN A 335 20.14 10.60 8.63
C GLN A 335 19.77 10.77 7.16
N THR A 336 19.36 9.65 6.55
CA THR A 336 18.74 9.60 5.23
C THR A 336 17.26 9.23 5.35
N VAL A 337 16.39 10.07 4.78
CA VAL A 337 14.94 9.86 4.77
C VAL A 337 14.46 9.69 3.33
N LEU A 338 13.79 8.59 3.04
CA LEU A 338 13.22 8.28 1.74
C LEU A 338 11.72 8.57 1.73
N PHE A 339 11.28 9.51 0.90
CA PHE A 339 9.87 9.66 0.57
C PHE A 339 9.47 8.61 -0.47
N TRP A 340 8.55 7.72 -0.15
CA TRP A 340 8.03 6.76 -1.13
C TRP A 340 6.87 7.39 -1.88
N HIS A 341 7.12 7.90 -3.10
CA HIS A 341 6.10 8.58 -3.88
C HIS A 341 5.14 7.58 -4.51
N THR A 342 3.97 7.42 -3.90
CA THR A 342 2.97 6.42 -4.29
C THR A 342 2.13 6.77 -5.53
N GLY A 343 2.51 7.80 -6.28
CA GLY A 343 1.74 8.36 -7.40
C GLY A 343 0.43 9.03 -6.98
N GLY A 344 -0.51 9.13 -7.93
CA GLY A 344 -1.83 9.75 -7.76
C GLY A 344 -2.02 11.04 -8.57
N GLN A 345 -0.98 11.49 -9.27
CA GLN A 345 -0.90 12.76 -10.00
C GLN A 345 -2.04 13.04 -10.99
N VAL A 346 -2.71 11.99 -11.49
CA VAL A 346 -3.92 12.14 -12.34
C VAL A 346 -5.02 12.94 -11.65
N ALA A 347 -5.09 12.89 -10.30
CA ALA A 347 -6.06 13.64 -9.52
C ALA A 347 -5.87 15.17 -9.57
N LEU A 348 -4.74 15.68 -10.09
CA LEU A 348 -4.51 17.11 -10.31
C LEU A 348 -5.42 17.71 -11.39
N PHE A 349 -6.00 16.87 -12.26
CA PHE A 349 -6.80 17.30 -13.41
C PHE A 349 -8.31 17.20 -13.18
N VAL A 350 -8.74 17.19 -11.91
CA VAL A 350 -10.14 17.05 -11.46
C VAL A 350 -10.69 18.37 -10.95
#